data_AF-A0A2E3Q6I6-F1
#
_entry.id   AF-A0A2E3Q6I6-F1
#
_cell.length_a   1.000
_cell.length_b   1.000
_cell.length_c   1.000
_cell.angle_alpha   90.00
_cell.angle_beta   90.00
_cell.angle_gamma   90.00
#
_symmetry.space_group_name_H-M   'P 1'
#
loop_
_entity.id
_entity.type
_entity.pdbx_description
1 polymer ?
#
loop_
_entity_poly.entity_id
_entity_poly.type
_entity_poly.pdbx_seq_one_letter_code
_entity_poly.pdbx_strand_id
1 'polypeptide(L)'
;MNHLWPVFHDPAYQPSLPERLSFHWQANLRMLRSPRDMVLFTLISFAPLALLFGFMTLFPGLYTATSTGGATPTIDMAPLMFTTVVTFMIFLVLQHLAFVLAMNLTYTHHVRAELRARGVPVCPRCANLLPPHTPEAACPECGGAGSSATMRDSDRTASIDDPAAHDSEDPSR
;
A
#
# COMPACT_ATOMS: atom_id res chain seq x y z
N MET A 1 -13.10 -9.64 2.32
CA MET A 1 -11.70 -9.24 2.59
C MET A 1 -11.63 -8.72 4.02
N ASN A 2 -10.65 -9.13 4.82
CA ASN A 2 -10.48 -8.59 6.16
C ASN A 2 -9.97 -7.15 6.07
N HIS A 3 -10.82 -6.18 6.40
CA HIS A 3 -10.46 -4.76 6.39
C HIS A 3 -9.76 -4.29 7.67
N LEU A 4 -9.65 -5.17 8.66
CA LEU A 4 -9.07 -4.87 9.98
C LEU A 4 -7.55 -5.00 10.03
N TRP A 5 -6.95 -5.74 9.09
CA TRP A 5 -5.52 -6.03 9.07
C TRP A 5 -5.00 -6.09 7.64
N PRO A 6 -3.78 -5.60 7.37
CA PRO A 6 -3.17 -5.73 6.06
C PRO A 6 -2.86 -7.20 5.75
N VAL A 7 -3.23 -7.64 4.55
CA VAL A 7 -2.96 -9.01 4.08
C VAL A 7 -1.72 -8.99 3.19
N PHE A 8 -0.58 -9.37 3.76
CA PHE A 8 0.72 -9.37 3.09
C PHE A 8 0.94 -10.59 2.18
N HIS A 9 0.56 -11.76 2.69
CA HIS A 9 0.69 -13.06 2.04
C HIS A 9 -0.37 -14.01 2.58
N ASP A 10 -0.55 -15.13 1.88
CA ASP A 10 -1.40 -16.24 2.29
C ASP A 10 -1.10 -16.69 3.75
N PRO A 11 -2.11 -16.91 4.61
CA PRO A 11 -1.92 -17.47 5.95
C PRO A 11 -1.27 -18.85 5.96
N ALA A 12 -1.39 -19.63 4.89
CA ALA A 12 -0.74 -20.93 4.74
C ALA A 12 0.78 -20.79 4.49
N TYR A 13 1.24 -19.63 4.01
CA TYR A 13 2.66 -19.33 3.95
C TYR A 13 3.16 -18.91 5.34
N GLN A 14 3.93 -19.78 5.98
CA GLN A 14 4.47 -19.57 7.34
C GLN A 14 6.01 -19.39 7.31
N PRO A 15 6.51 -18.26 6.79
CA PRO A 15 7.93 -17.95 6.82
C PRO A 15 8.43 -17.80 8.25
N SER A 16 9.67 -18.21 8.48
CA SER A 16 10.37 -17.98 9.74
C SER A 16 10.52 -16.48 10.02
N LEU A 17 10.68 -16.09 11.29
CA LEU A 17 10.93 -14.69 11.67
C LEU A 17 12.08 -14.01 10.88
N PRO A 18 13.26 -14.63 10.68
CA PRO A 18 14.32 -14.00 9.89
C PRO A 18 13.94 -13.82 8.42
N GLU A 19 13.19 -14.76 7.82
CA GLU A 19 12.69 -14.62 6.45
C GLU A 19 11.69 -13.47 6.35
N ARG A 20 10.77 -13.36 7.33
CA ARG A 20 9.82 -12.24 7.44
C ARG A 20 10.52 -10.90 7.49
N LEU A 21 11.49 -10.77 8.38
CA LEU A 21 12.26 -9.53 8.50
C LEU A 21 12.99 -9.22 7.18
N SER A 22 13.58 -10.23 6.56
CA SER A 22 14.33 -10.08 5.31
C SER A 22 13.48 -9.58 4.15
N PHE A 23 12.30 -10.17 3.89
CA PHE A 23 11.46 -9.68 2.78
C PHE A 23 10.80 -8.35 3.10
N HIS A 24 10.41 -8.08 4.35
CA HIS A 24 9.87 -6.78 4.73
C HIS A 24 10.90 -5.67 4.63
N TRP A 25 12.16 -5.94 5.01
CA TRP A 25 13.28 -5.02 4.83
C TRP A 25 13.49 -4.66 3.37
N GLN A 26 13.53 -5.66 2.48
CA GLN A 26 13.70 -5.41 1.05
C GLN A 26 12.48 -4.71 0.44
N ALA A 27 11.26 -5.04 0.87
CA ALA A 27 10.05 -4.33 0.48
C ALA A 27 10.08 -2.85 0.91
N ASN A 28 10.54 -2.54 2.13
CA ASN A 28 10.72 -1.16 2.59
C ASN A 28 11.72 -0.41 1.69
N LEU A 29 12.87 -1.03 1.37
CA LEU A 29 13.85 -0.43 0.47
C LEU A 29 13.31 -0.22 -0.95
N ARG A 30 12.42 -1.07 -1.44
CA ARG A 30 11.73 -0.86 -2.72
C ARG A 30 10.76 0.31 -2.65
N MET A 31 9.96 0.38 -1.60
CA MET A 31 9.02 1.47 -1.39
C MET A 31 9.73 2.82 -1.28
N LEU A 32 10.90 2.88 -0.61
CA LEU A 32 11.71 4.10 -0.52
C LEU A 32 12.19 4.63 -1.89
N ARG A 33 12.29 3.75 -2.90
CA ARG A 33 12.62 4.13 -4.28
C ARG A 33 11.40 4.56 -5.09
N SER A 34 10.19 4.44 -4.53
CA SER A 34 8.93 4.87 -5.13
C SER A 34 8.41 6.13 -4.41
N PRO A 35 8.81 7.34 -4.84
CA PRO A 35 8.43 8.58 -4.16
C PRO A 35 6.91 8.79 -4.15
N ARG A 36 6.21 8.33 -5.19
CA ARG A 36 4.75 8.36 -5.26
C ARG A 36 4.10 7.58 -4.11
N ASP A 37 4.57 6.36 -3.86
CA ASP A 37 4.03 5.50 -2.82
C ASP A 37 4.35 6.02 -1.43
N MET A 38 5.56 6.59 -1.25
CA MET A 38 5.95 7.28 -0.02
C MET A 38 5.02 8.44 0.27
N VAL A 39 4.82 9.36 -0.69
CA VAL A 39 3.92 10.51 -0.53
C VAL A 39 2.50 10.05 -0.24
N LEU A 40 1.97 9.08 -0.99
CA LEU A 40 0.61 8.59 -0.78
C LEU A 40 0.45 7.92 0.60
N PHE A 41 1.42 7.11 1.01
CA PHE A 41 1.42 6.48 2.33
C PHE A 41 1.44 7.53 3.44
N THR A 42 2.32 8.53 3.32
CA THR A 42 2.43 9.65 4.26
C THR A 42 1.12 10.44 4.33
N LEU A 43 0.56 10.86 3.19
CA LEU A 43 -0.68 11.63 3.15
C LEU A 43 -1.84 10.90 3.82
N ILE A 44 -2.01 9.60 3.54
CA ILE A 44 -3.07 8.80 4.17
C ILE A 44 -2.79 8.65 5.67
N SER A 45 -1.55 8.33 6.06
CA SER A 45 -1.19 8.06 7.45
C SER A 45 -1.30 9.29 8.35
N PHE A 46 -1.10 10.51 7.80
CA PHE A 46 -1.20 11.76 8.55
C PHE A 46 -2.60 12.40 8.50
N ALA A 47 -3.51 11.93 7.66
CA ALA A 47 -4.88 12.47 7.58
C ALA A 47 -5.62 12.44 8.93
N PRO A 48 -5.58 11.37 9.74
CA PRO A 48 -6.22 11.35 11.07
C PRO A 48 -5.63 12.39 12.03
N LEU A 49 -4.33 12.66 11.94
CA LEU A 49 -3.67 13.68 12.75
C LEU A 49 -4.14 15.09 12.34
N ALA A 50 -4.24 15.37 11.05
CA ALA A 50 -4.80 16.63 10.56
C ALA A 50 -6.25 16.82 11.01
N LEU A 51 -7.06 15.76 10.99
CA LEU A 51 -8.44 15.77 11.50
C LEU A 51 -8.48 16.02 13.01
N LEU A 52 -7.58 15.40 13.79
CA LEU A 52 -7.49 15.61 15.23
C LEU A 52 -7.17 17.06 15.57
N PHE A 53 -6.14 17.64 14.94
CA PHE A 53 -5.77 19.03 15.14
C PHE A 53 -6.87 19.99 14.70
N GLY A 54 -7.50 19.72 13.55
CA GLY A 54 -8.65 20.48 13.08
C GLY A 54 -9.81 20.45 14.07
N PHE A 55 -10.15 19.28 14.60
CA PHE A 55 -11.21 19.12 15.61
C PHE A 55 -10.90 19.89 16.90
N MET A 56 -9.69 19.74 17.44
CA MET A 56 -9.27 20.46 18.65
C MET A 56 -9.28 21.97 18.48
N THR A 57 -8.93 22.46 17.28
CA THR A 57 -8.92 23.89 16.95
C THR A 57 -10.33 24.44 16.78
N LEU A 58 -11.25 23.66 16.21
CA LEU A 58 -12.65 24.07 16.01
C LEU A 58 -13.48 23.99 17.30
N PHE A 59 -13.13 23.12 18.23
CA PHE A 59 -13.89 22.87 19.47
C PHE A 59 -13.02 23.00 20.73
N PRO A 60 -12.35 24.15 20.97
CA PRO A 60 -11.43 24.30 22.09
C PRO A 60 -12.13 24.16 23.45
N GLY A 61 -13.41 24.54 23.55
CA GLY A 61 -14.20 24.43 24.78
C GLY A 61 -14.49 23.00 25.25
N LEU A 62 -14.28 21.99 24.39
CA LEU A 62 -14.38 20.59 24.83
C LEU A 62 -13.17 20.16 25.68
N TYR A 63 -12.04 20.85 25.56
CA TYR A 63 -10.78 20.51 26.20
C TYR A 63 -10.41 21.49 27.33
N THR A 64 -11.42 22.01 28.03
CA THR A 64 -11.24 22.89 29.18
C THR A 64 -11.81 22.28 30.45
N ALA A 65 -11.11 22.47 31.56
CA ALA A 65 -11.66 22.13 32.87
C ALA A 65 -12.77 23.10 33.26
N THR A 66 -13.80 22.60 33.92
CA THR A 66 -14.94 23.41 34.36
C THR A 66 -14.79 23.80 35.81
N SER A 67 -14.96 25.09 36.13
CA SER A 67 -15.06 25.53 37.53
C SER A 67 -16.49 25.42 38.00
N THR A 68 -16.73 24.81 39.16
CA THR A 68 -18.05 24.83 39.79
C THR A 68 -18.22 26.12 40.58
N GLY A 69 -19.31 26.85 40.28
CA GLY A 69 -19.62 28.13 40.91
C GLY A 69 -20.12 27.95 42.35
N GLY A 70 -19.25 28.19 43.32
CA GLY A 70 -19.56 28.16 44.76
C GLY A 70 -18.59 29.05 45.55
N ALA A 71 -18.79 29.15 46.87
CA ALA A 71 -17.97 30.00 47.75
C ALA A 71 -16.48 29.60 47.81
N THR A 72 -16.17 28.35 47.46
CA THR A 72 -14.82 27.85 47.21
C THR A 72 -14.82 27.16 45.85
N PRO A 73 -14.27 27.77 44.79
CA PRO A 73 -14.29 27.18 43.46
C PRO A 73 -13.47 25.89 43.45
N THR A 74 -14.09 24.78 43.04
CA THR A 74 -13.40 23.53 42.75
C THR A 74 -13.33 23.33 41.23
N ILE A 75 -12.21 22.78 40.77
CA ILE A 75 -11.98 22.47 39.36
C ILE A 75 -12.47 21.04 39.11
N ASP A 76 -13.50 20.88 38.29
CA ASP A 76 -13.95 19.58 37.80
C ASP A 76 -13.21 19.23 36.50
N MET A 77 -12.39 18.17 36.59
CA MET A 77 -11.59 17.64 35.49
C MET A 77 -12.30 16.50 34.75
N ALA A 78 -13.43 15.99 35.25
CA ALA A 78 -14.10 14.83 34.67
C ALA A 78 -14.54 15.06 33.21
N PRO A 79 -15.14 16.22 32.83
CA PRO A 79 -15.52 16.48 31.44
C PRO A 79 -14.31 16.53 30.50
N LEU A 80 -13.20 17.12 30.95
CA LEU A 80 -11.94 17.18 30.21
C LEU A 80 -11.35 15.78 29.99
N MET A 81 -11.30 14.96 31.03
CA MET A 81 -10.75 13.60 30.94
C MET A 81 -11.63 12.73 30.04
N PHE A 82 -12.95 12.81 30.19
CA PHE A 82 -13.89 12.07 29.36
C PHE A 82 -13.75 12.42 27.87
N THR A 83 -13.79 13.71 27.53
CA THR A 83 -13.64 14.17 26.14
C THR A 83 -12.28 13.80 25.57
N THR A 84 -11.21 13.90 26.35
CA THR A 84 -9.85 13.50 25.94
C THR A 84 -9.78 12.02 25.62
N VAL A 85 -10.30 11.15 26.49
CA VAL A 85 -10.31 9.70 26.29
C VAL A 85 -11.15 9.32 25.08
N VAL A 86 -12.35 9.87 24.94
CA VAL A 86 -13.22 9.59 23.78
C VAL A 86 -12.55 10.03 22.48
N THR A 87 -12.00 11.25 22.45
CA THR A 87 -11.28 11.77 21.27
C THR A 87 -10.10 10.86 20.93
N PHE A 88 -9.31 10.47 21.92
CA PHE A 88 -8.15 9.61 21.72
C PHE A 88 -8.53 8.24 21.17
N MET A 89 -9.59 7.61 21.70
CA MET A 89 -10.06 6.31 21.19
C MET A 89 -10.55 6.41 19.75
N ILE A 90 -11.29 7.46 19.40
CA ILE A 90 -11.70 7.72 18.00
C ILE A 90 -10.47 7.91 17.11
N PHE A 91 -9.50 8.71 17.56
CA PHE A 91 -8.25 8.93 16.84
C PHE A 91 -7.51 7.61 16.59
N LEU A 92 -7.38 6.74 17.59
CA LEU A 92 -6.71 5.44 17.42
C LEU A 92 -7.40 4.56 16.37
N VAL A 93 -8.74 4.53 16.36
CA VAL A 93 -9.50 3.77 15.36
C VAL A 93 -9.25 4.35 13.95
N LEU A 94 -9.35 5.66 13.79
CA LEU A 94 -9.10 6.32 12.50
C LEU A 94 -7.65 6.14 12.04
N GLN A 95 -6.69 6.25 12.95
CA GLN A 95 -5.27 6.04 12.69
C GLN A 95 -4.99 4.61 12.25
N HIS A 96 -5.60 3.63 12.91
CA HIS A 96 -5.49 2.21 12.52
C HIS A 96 -6.05 1.98 11.13
N LEU A 97 -7.26 2.45 10.85
CA LEU A 97 -7.88 2.29 9.53
C LEU A 97 -7.09 2.98 8.41
N ALA A 98 -6.60 4.19 8.66
CA ALA A 98 -5.74 4.91 7.73
C ALA A 98 -4.44 4.15 7.46
N PHE A 99 -3.80 3.61 8.51
CA PHE A 99 -2.61 2.78 8.36
C PHE A 99 -2.88 1.51 7.54
N VAL A 100 -3.95 0.77 7.85
CA VAL A 100 -4.33 -0.43 7.08
C VAL A 100 -4.59 -0.09 5.61
N LEU A 101 -5.30 1.02 5.35
CA LEU A 101 -5.55 1.51 4.00
C LEU A 101 -4.25 1.87 3.28
N ALA A 102 -3.36 2.63 3.93
CA ALA A 102 -2.07 3.02 3.36
C ALA A 102 -1.23 1.78 3.02
N MET A 103 -1.14 0.83 3.96
CA MET A 103 -0.42 -0.43 3.75
C MET A 103 -0.98 -1.22 2.56
N ASN A 104 -2.30 -1.36 2.46
CA ASN A 104 -2.93 -2.10 1.39
C ASN A 104 -2.73 -1.44 0.01
N LEU A 105 -2.79 -0.10 -0.06
CA LEU A 105 -2.65 0.62 -1.32
C LEU A 105 -1.19 0.71 -1.80
N THR A 106 -0.25 0.94 -0.89
CA THR A 106 1.12 1.32 -1.29
C THR A 106 2.20 0.33 -0.87
N TYR A 107 2.00 -0.49 0.17
CA TYR A 107 3.07 -1.35 0.69
C TYR A 107 2.92 -2.82 0.29
N THR A 108 1.70 -3.36 0.28
CA THR A 108 1.48 -4.80 0.02
C THR A 108 2.02 -5.27 -1.33
N HIS A 109 2.00 -4.40 -2.36
CA HIS A 109 2.53 -4.75 -3.67
C HIS A 109 4.04 -4.93 -3.66
N HIS A 110 4.79 -4.14 -2.87
CA HIS A 110 6.24 -4.30 -2.69
C HIS A 110 6.59 -5.62 -2.03
N VAL A 111 5.81 -6.03 -1.01
CA VAL A 111 5.97 -7.33 -0.33
C VAL A 111 5.71 -8.48 -1.30
N ARG A 112 4.61 -8.44 -2.07
CA ARG A 112 4.27 -9.48 -3.05
C ARG A 112 5.28 -9.56 -4.18
N ALA A 113 5.83 -8.43 -4.62
CA ALA A 113 6.92 -8.41 -5.60
C ALA A 113 8.19 -9.06 -5.03
N GLU A 114 8.47 -8.90 -3.73
CA GLU A 114 9.63 -9.51 -3.09
C GLU A 114 9.47 -11.01 -2.92
N LEU A 115 8.30 -11.46 -2.46
CA LEU A 115 7.98 -12.88 -2.37
C LEU A 115 8.12 -13.59 -3.72
N ARG A 116 7.62 -12.98 -4.80
CA ARG A 116 7.80 -13.52 -6.16
C ARG A 116 9.26 -13.51 -6.62
N ALA A 117 10.03 -12.48 -6.30
CA ALA A 117 11.46 -12.43 -6.62
C ALA A 117 12.25 -13.56 -5.94
N ARG A 118 11.76 -14.07 -4.81
CA ARG A 118 12.30 -15.24 -4.08
C ARG A 118 11.75 -16.58 -4.56
N GLY A 119 10.93 -16.60 -5.61
CA GLY A 119 10.33 -17.81 -6.15
C GLY A 119 9.09 -18.30 -5.39
N VAL A 120 8.52 -17.52 -4.47
CA VAL A 120 7.26 -17.88 -3.82
C VAL A 120 6.10 -17.57 -4.78
N PRO A 121 5.32 -18.57 -5.21
CA PRO A 121 4.27 -18.38 -6.19
C PRO A 121 3.03 -17.77 -5.51
N VAL A 122 3.01 -16.44 -5.33
CA VAL A 122 1.85 -15.72 -4.77
C VAL A 122 1.12 -14.92 -5.84
N CYS A 123 -0.20 -14.88 -5.74
CA CYS A 123 -1.03 -14.05 -6.61
C CYS A 123 -0.73 -12.55 -6.37
N PRO A 124 -0.47 -11.75 -7.41
CA PRO A 124 -0.18 -10.33 -7.24
C PRO A 124 -1.38 -9.52 -6.70
N ARG A 125 -2.61 -10.01 -6.90
CA ARG A 125 -3.85 -9.30 -6.52
C ARG A 125 -4.34 -9.66 -5.12
N CYS A 126 -4.52 -10.94 -4.82
CA CYS A 126 -5.08 -11.39 -3.54
C CYS A 126 -4.07 -11.95 -2.55
N ALA A 127 -2.78 -12.08 -2.93
CA ALA A 127 -1.70 -12.61 -2.10
C ALA A 127 -1.81 -14.11 -1.72
N ASN A 128 -2.81 -14.83 -2.23
CA ASN A 128 -2.93 -16.28 -2.02
C ASN A 128 -1.83 -17.04 -2.75
N LEU A 129 -1.42 -18.17 -2.19
CA LEU A 129 -0.47 -19.08 -2.82
C LEU A 129 -1.09 -19.69 -4.07
N LEU A 130 -0.33 -19.69 -5.15
CA LEU A 130 -0.68 -20.34 -6.41
C LEU A 130 -0.16 -21.78 -6.39
N PRO A 131 -0.86 -22.71 -7.06
CA PRO A 131 -0.42 -24.10 -7.12
C PRO A 131 1.00 -24.20 -7.73
N PRO A 132 1.89 -25.04 -7.16
CA PRO A 132 3.28 -25.13 -7.59
C PRO A 132 3.45 -25.63 -9.03
N HIS A 133 2.46 -26.36 -9.56
CA HIS A 133 2.49 -26.92 -10.92
C HIS A 133 1.84 -26.03 -11.97
N THR A 134 1.14 -24.94 -11.57
CA THR A 134 0.44 -24.03 -12.48
C THR A 134 0.52 -22.57 -12.01
N PRO A 135 1.71 -21.99 -11.82
CA PRO A 135 1.87 -20.62 -11.33
C PRO A 135 1.34 -19.55 -12.31
N GLU A 136 1.15 -19.90 -13.58
CA GLU A 136 0.57 -19.02 -14.61
C GLU A 136 -0.95 -19.12 -14.73
N ALA A 137 -1.58 -20.10 -14.07
CA ALA A 137 -3.03 -20.24 -14.10
C ALA A 137 -3.71 -19.05 -13.41
N ALA A 138 -4.94 -18.77 -13.82
CA ALA A 138 -5.77 -17.80 -13.13
C ALA A 138 -5.90 -18.19 -11.66
N CYS A 139 -5.68 -17.21 -10.77
CA CYS A 139 -5.76 -17.43 -9.34
C CYS A 139 -7.17 -17.97 -9.00
N PRO A 140 -7.29 -19.16 -8.39
CA PRO A 140 -8.60 -19.78 -8.14
C PRO A 140 -9.48 -18.93 -7.20
N GLU A 141 -8.84 -18.09 -6.38
CA GLU A 141 -9.51 -17.29 -5.35
C GLU A 141 -10.01 -15.94 -5.86
N CYS A 142 -9.32 -15.31 -6.82
CA CYS A 142 -9.70 -13.99 -7.33
C CYS A 142 -9.96 -13.93 -8.84
N GLY A 143 -9.83 -15.06 -9.54
CA GLY A 143 -9.96 -15.17 -11.00
C GLY A 143 -8.90 -14.40 -11.78
N GLY A 144 -7.91 -13.80 -11.12
CA GLY A 144 -6.87 -13.02 -11.76
C GLY A 144 -5.90 -13.93 -12.52
N ALA A 145 -5.92 -13.88 -13.85
CA ALA A 145 -4.82 -14.39 -14.66
C ALA A 145 -3.52 -13.69 -14.22
N GLY A 146 -2.46 -14.47 -14.00
CA GLY A 146 -1.12 -13.89 -13.90
C GLY A 146 -0.96 -12.99 -15.11
N SER A 147 -0.66 -11.70 -14.90
CA SER A 147 -0.32 -10.84 -16.02
C SER A 147 0.99 -11.38 -16.57
N SER A 148 0.91 -12.31 -17.52
CA SER A 148 2.00 -12.66 -18.40
C SER A 148 2.35 -11.36 -19.10
N ALA A 149 3.36 -10.67 -18.56
CA ALA A 149 4.16 -9.75 -19.33
C ALA A 149 4.83 -10.59 -20.43
N THR A 150 4.03 -10.92 -21.45
CA THR A 150 4.53 -11.39 -22.73
C THR A 150 5.25 -10.20 -23.31
N MET A 151 6.58 -10.20 -23.14
CA MET A 151 7.54 -9.98 -24.22
C MET A 151 6.87 -9.47 -25.52
N ARG A 152 6.56 -8.18 -25.58
CA ARG A 152 6.00 -7.51 -26.77
C ARG A 152 6.70 -6.20 -27.08
N ASP A 153 7.96 -6.07 -26.65
CA ASP A 153 8.79 -4.89 -26.91
C ASP A 153 10.16 -5.22 -27.55
N SER A 154 10.36 -6.46 -28.02
CA SER A 154 11.63 -6.88 -28.63
C SER A 154 11.67 -6.80 -30.16
N ASP A 155 10.55 -6.49 -30.84
CA ASP A 155 10.47 -6.58 -32.32
C ASP A 155 10.54 -5.23 -33.07
N ARG A 156 10.98 -4.13 -32.44
CA ARG A 156 11.06 -2.82 -33.13
C ARG A 156 12.45 -2.32 -33.51
N THR A 157 13.54 -3.08 -33.30
CA THR A 157 14.87 -2.51 -33.62
C THR A 157 15.95 -3.52 -34.06
N ALA A 158 15.59 -4.55 -34.82
CA ALA A 158 16.59 -5.43 -35.44
C ALA A 158 16.14 -6.03 -36.79
N SER A 159 16.08 -5.18 -37.82
CA SER A 159 16.17 -5.50 -39.26
C SER A 159 16.36 -4.13 -39.91
N ILE A 160 17.54 -3.68 -40.33
CA ILE A 160 18.52 -4.29 -41.24
C ILE A 160 17.80 -5.07 -42.33
N ASP A 161 17.21 -4.32 -43.26
CA ASP A 161 17.13 -4.69 -44.67
C ASP A 161 17.58 -3.47 -45.48
N ASP A 162 18.87 -3.49 -45.79
CA ASP A 162 19.40 -2.87 -47.00
C ASP A 162 20.02 -4.03 -47.78
N PRO A 163 19.49 -4.35 -48.97
CA PRO A 163 20.40 -4.61 -50.08
C PRO A 163 19.92 -4.00 -51.40
N ALA A 164 20.76 -3.13 -51.94
CA ALA A 164 21.33 -3.17 -53.30
C ALA A 164 20.40 -3.40 -54.52
N ALA A 165 20.35 -2.36 -55.35
CA ALA A 165 20.63 -2.38 -56.80
C ALA A 165 20.09 -3.55 -57.64
N HIS A 166 19.12 -3.25 -58.52
CA HIS A 166 19.13 -3.74 -59.90
C HIS A 166 18.31 -2.82 -60.82
N ASP A 167 19.04 -2.22 -61.77
CA ASP A 167 18.69 -1.83 -63.14
C ASP A 167 17.24 -1.49 -63.51
N SER A 168 17.07 -0.24 -63.95
CA SER A 168 16.07 0.13 -64.94
C SER A 168 16.64 1.26 -65.81
N GLU A 169 17.37 0.88 -66.85
CA GLU A 169 17.48 1.71 -68.05
C GLU A 169 16.08 1.86 -68.66
N ASP A 170 15.64 3.10 -68.88
CA ASP A 170 14.74 3.40 -70.00
C ASP A 170 15.14 4.75 -70.63
N PRO A 171 15.59 4.75 -71.90
CA PRO A 171 15.97 5.95 -72.62
C PRO A 171 14.76 6.51 -73.40
N SER A 172 14.25 7.69 -73.05
CA SER A 172 13.65 8.64 -74.02
C SER A 172 12.95 9.85 -73.38
N ARG A 173 13.65 11.00 -73.33
CA ARG A 173 13.26 12.31 -73.89
C ARG A 173 14.07 13.45 -73.28
#